data_AF-A0A954D495-F1
#
_entry.id   AF-A0A954D495-F1
#
_cell.length_a   1.000
_cell.length_b   1.000
_cell.length_c   1.000
_cell.angle_alpha   90.00
_cell.angle_beta   90.00
_cell.angle_gamma   90.00
#
_symmetry.space_group_name_H-M   'P 1'
#
loop_
_entity.id
_entity.type
_entity.pdbx_description
1 polymer ?
#
loop_
_entity_poly.entity_id
_entity_poly.type
_entity_poly.pdbx_seq_one_letter_code
_entity_poly.pdbx_strand_id
1 'polypeptide(L)'
;MLFSWWRRRRRRKLLDRPAEPIWVQTLQQLRVLSRLDAGARDRLIDIARVFASEKKWMGCNGFRMTEEAKVVVSLQAALLILERPHDYFRSVDSVLLYPSAFRNPHARAHGDGSISEGSINAGEAWHRGPIIL
;
A
#
# COMPACT_ATOMS: atom_id res chain seq x y z
N MET A 1 18.82 -17.04 -6.22
CA MET A 1 18.80 -16.31 -7.51
C MET A 1 19.14 -14.83 -7.30
N LEU A 2 20.00 -14.27 -8.16
CA LEU A 2 20.58 -12.91 -8.09
C LEU A 2 19.57 -11.78 -7.82
N PHE A 3 18.37 -11.86 -8.40
CA PHE A 3 17.30 -10.86 -8.24
C PHE A 3 16.83 -10.70 -6.79
N SER A 4 16.74 -11.80 -6.03
CA SER A 4 16.34 -11.75 -4.61
C SER A 4 17.44 -11.14 -3.72
N TRP A 5 18.71 -11.30 -4.11
CA TRP A 5 19.85 -10.72 -3.42
C TRP A 5 19.91 -9.21 -3.65
N TRP A 6 19.74 -8.76 -4.90
CA TRP A 6 19.72 -7.33 -5.21
C TRP A 6 18.55 -6.59 -4.54
N ARG A 7 17.37 -7.22 -4.47
CA ARG A 7 16.21 -6.66 -3.74
C ARG A 7 16.50 -6.52 -2.25
N ARG A 8 17.00 -7.58 -1.59
CA ARG A 8 17.39 -7.54 -0.17
C ARG A 8 18.43 -6.45 0.11
N ARG A 9 19.42 -6.29 -0.77
CA ARG A 9 20.42 -5.23 -0.66
C ARG A 9 19.80 -3.83 -0.77
N ARG A 10 18.87 -3.61 -1.71
CA ARG A 10 18.16 -2.33 -1.86
C ARG A 10 17.33 -1.99 -0.63
N ARG A 11 16.58 -2.96 -0.09
CA ARG A 11 15.81 -2.81 1.16
C ARG A 11 16.71 -2.45 2.33
N ARG A 12 17.82 -3.19 2.51
CA ARG A 12 18.79 -2.89 3.58
C ARG A 12 19.33 -1.47 3.47
N LYS A 13 19.78 -1.06 2.27
CA LYS A 13 20.27 0.31 2.03
C LYS A 13 19.22 1.39 2.33
N LEU A 14 17.93 1.11 2.09
CA LEU A 14 16.84 2.01 2.43
C LEU A 14 16.68 2.12 3.95
N LEU A 15 16.66 1.00 4.66
CA LEU A 15 16.44 0.93 6.10
C LEU A 15 17.64 1.40 6.92
N ASP A 16 18.86 1.31 6.38
CA ASP A 16 20.07 1.88 6.99
C ASP A 16 20.01 3.42 7.07
N ARG A 17 19.11 4.07 6.32
CA ARG A 17 18.87 5.51 6.43
C ARG A 17 17.80 5.78 7.50
N PRO A 18 17.95 6.84 8.31
CA PRO A 18 16.92 7.23 9.26
C PRO A 18 15.60 7.50 8.55
N ALA A 19 14.48 7.18 9.21
CA ALA A 19 13.17 7.51 8.69
C ALA A 19 12.99 9.03 8.61
N GLU A 20 12.42 9.51 7.51
CA GLU A 20 12.08 10.92 7.36
C GLU A 20 11.00 11.34 8.38
N PRO A 21 10.99 12.60 8.85
CA PRO A 21 10.06 13.04 9.91
C PRO A 21 8.58 12.77 9.61
N ILE A 22 8.19 12.81 8.34
CA ILE A 22 6.82 12.56 7.89
C ILE A 22 6.29 11.19 8.34
N TRP A 23 7.12 10.15 8.38
CA TRP A 23 6.71 8.80 8.81
C TRP A 23 6.26 8.78 10.27
N VAL A 24 7.06 9.42 11.14
CA VAL A 24 6.81 9.49 12.57
C VAL A 24 5.60 10.39 12.86
N GLN A 25 5.54 11.55 12.19
CA GLN A 25 4.44 12.51 12.34
C GLN A 25 3.10 11.91 11.91
N THR A 26 3.04 11.27 10.73
CA THR A 26 1.81 10.63 10.25
C THR A 26 1.40 9.45 11.13
N LEU A 27 2.35 8.64 11.63
CA LEU A 27 2.03 7.55 12.57
C LEU A 27 1.35 8.10 13.83
N GLN A 28 1.84 9.22 14.38
CA GLN A 28 1.28 9.85 15.57
C GLN A 28 -0.12 10.43 15.34
N GLN A 29 -0.42 10.90 14.12
CA GLN A 29 -1.75 11.39 13.74
C GLN A 29 -2.78 10.26 13.62
N LEU A 30 -2.34 9.05 13.27
CA LEU A 30 -3.20 7.88 13.15
C LEU A 30 -3.42 7.22 14.53
N ARG A 31 -4.53 7.56 15.19
CA ARG A 31 -4.88 7.10 16.56
C ARG A 31 -4.74 5.59 16.80
N VAL A 32 -5.01 4.77 15.80
CA VAL A 32 -4.88 3.31 15.91
C VAL A 32 -3.40 2.91 16.04
N LEU A 33 -2.51 3.59 15.31
CA LEU A 33 -1.08 3.29 15.28
C LEU A 33 -0.31 3.91 16.45
N SER A 34 -0.80 5.04 16.99
CA SER A 34 -0.16 5.73 18.12
C SER A 34 -0.21 4.92 19.43
N ARG A 35 -0.95 3.81 19.49
CA ARG A 35 -1.02 2.90 20.64
C ARG A 35 0.05 1.79 20.63
N LEU A 36 0.76 1.62 19.51
CA LEU A 36 1.85 0.65 19.41
C LEU A 36 2.99 1.02 20.36
N ASP A 37 3.71 0.03 20.89
CA ASP A 37 4.96 0.26 21.61
C ASP A 37 6.05 0.77 20.66
N ALA A 38 7.15 1.30 21.21
CA ALA A 38 8.22 1.91 20.42
C ALA A 38 8.82 0.93 19.39
N GLY A 39 9.06 -0.33 19.77
CA GLY A 39 9.65 -1.32 18.87
C GLY A 39 8.70 -1.71 17.75
N ALA A 40 7.40 -1.83 18.03
CA ALA A 40 6.37 -2.07 17.03
C ALA A 40 6.22 -0.89 16.06
N ARG A 41 6.36 0.36 16.53
CA ARG A 41 6.35 1.56 15.66
C ARG A 41 7.53 1.56 14.69
N ASP A 42 8.74 1.27 15.17
CA ASP A 42 9.93 1.25 14.33
C ASP A 42 9.81 0.17 13.23
N ARG A 43 9.38 -1.05 13.62
CA ARG A 43 9.09 -2.12 12.65
C ARG A 43 8.02 -1.73 11.65
N LEU A 44 6.93 -1.11 12.10
CA LEU A 44 5.85 -0.64 11.23
C LEU A 44 6.36 0.38 10.20
N ILE A 45 7.15 1.35 10.64
CA ILE A 45 7.75 2.38 9.77
C ILE A 45 8.67 1.73 8.74
N ASP A 46 9.52 0.78 9.14
CA ASP A 46 10.41 0.08 8.22
C ASP A 46 9.65 -0.72 7.16
N ILE A 47 8.57 -1.41 7.57
CA ILE A 47 7.70 -2.13 6.64
C ILE A 47 7.03 -1.17 5.66
N ALA A 48 6.50 -0.06 6.16
CA ALA A 48 5.83 0.96 5.35
C ALA A 48 6.79 1.60 4.34
N ARG A 49 8.03 1.93 4.76
CA ARG A 49 9.06 2.50 3.89
C ARG A 49 9.44 1.57 2.75
N VAL A 50 9.64 0.27 3.05
CA VAL A 50 9.93 -0.73 2.02
C VAL A 50 8.76 -0.85 1.06
N PHE A 51 7.52 -0.97 1.57
CA PHE A 51 6.32 -1.02 0.74
C PHE A 51 6.25 0.19 -0.19
N ALA A 52 6.35 1.41 0.35
CA ALA A 52 6.30 2.65 -0.43
C ALA A 52 7.34 2.71 -1.55
N SER A 53 8.56 2.25 -1.27
CA SER A 53 9.67 2.26 -2.24
C SER A 53 9.51 1.25 -3.38
N GLU A 54 8.74 0.17 -3.16
CA GLU A 54 8.61 -0.93 -4.12
C GLU A 54 7.31 -0.84 -4.96
N LYS A 55 6.36 0.02 -4.60
CA LYS A 55 5.09 0.18 -5.33
C LYS A 55 5.11 1.35 -6.30
N LYS A 56 4.35 1.21 -7.39
CA LYS A 56 3.95 2.35 -8.23
C LYS A 56 2.72 3.01 -7.61
N TRP A 57 2.72 4.35 -7.57
CA TRP A 57 1.66 5.13 -6.94
C TRP A 57 0.98 5.99 -8.00
N MET A 58 -0.34 5.92 -8.06
CA MET A 58 -1.13 6.70 -9.01
C MET A 58 -2.36 7.30 -8.34
N GLY A 59 -2.52 8.62 -8.48
CA GLY A 59 -3.76 9.29 -8.13
C GLY A 59 -4.70 9.26 -9.33
N CYS A 60 -5.96 8.91 -9.10
CA CYS A 60 -6.96 8.71 -10.12
C CYS A 60 -8.14 9.68 -9.95
N ASN A 61 -8.93 9.88 -11.00
CA ASN A 61 -10.12 10.73 -10.99
C ASN A 61 -9.88 12.15 -10.42
N GLY A 62 -8.79 12.79 -10.86
CA GLY A 62 -8.42 14.14 -10.42
C GLY A 62 -7.73 14.21 -9.05
N PHE A 63 -7.59 13.10 -8.31
CA PHE A 63 -6.79 13.06 -7.10
C PHE A 63 -5.30 13.18 -7.45
N ARG A 64 -4.63 14.18 -6.90
CA ARG A 64 -3.18 14.33 -7.02
C ARG A 64 -2.52 13.50 -5.93
N MET A 65 -1.70 12.53 -6.32
CA MET A 65 -0.91 11.74 -5.37
C MET A 65 0.03 12.66 -4.58
N THR A 66 -0.02 12.59 -3.25
CA THR A 66 0.87 13.33 -2.35
C THR A 66 1.74 12.37 -1.54
N GLU A 67 2.83 12.87 -0.96
CA GLU A 67 3.68 12.07 -0.09
C GLU A 67 2.96 11.69 1.21
N GLU A 68 2.11 12.57 1.75
CA GLU A 68 1.30 12.30 2.93
C GLU A 68 0.34 11.13 2.67
N ALA A 69 -0.38 11.15 1.54
CA ALA A 69 -1.30 10.07 1.17
C ALA A 69 -0.57 8.73 1.00
N LYS A 70 0.61 8.76 0.37
CA LYS A 70 1.49 7.59 0.24
C LYS A 70 1.91 7.03 1.59
N VAL A 71 2.32 7.88 2.53
CA VAL A 71 2.76 7.49 3.88
C VAL A 71 1.58 6.89 4.66
N VAL A 72 0.40 7.52 4.64
CA VAL A 72 -0.80 7.01 5.33
C VAL A 72 -1.14 5.60 4.85
N VAL A 73 -1.25 5.40 3.54
CA VAL A 73 -1.59 4.09 2.96
C VAL A 73 -0.52 3.05 3.27
N SER A 74 0.76 3.43 3.21
CA SER A 74 1.86 2.53 3.51
C SER A 74 1.87 2.07 4.98
N LEU A 75 1.59 2.98 5.92
CA LEU A 75 1.50 2.66 7.34
C LEU A 75 0.31 1.72 7.64
N GLN A 76 -0.84 1.95 7.00
CA GLN A 76 -2.01 1.08 7.12
C GLN A 76 -1.74 -0.31 6.53
N ALA A 77 -1.12 -0.39 5.35
CA ALA A 77 -0.76 -1.65 4.73
C ALA A 77 0.25 -2.43 5.60
N ALA A 78 1.26 -1.73 6.15
CA ALA A 78 2.24 -2.32 7.05
C ALA A 78 1.61 -2.94 8.29
N LEU A 79 0.56 -2.32 8.85
CA LEU A 79 -0.13 -2.82 10.03
C LEU A 79 -0.67 -4.24 9.83
N LEU A 80 -1.17 -4.55 8.62
CA LEU A 80 -1.77 -5.85 8.29
C LEU A 80 -0.76 -7.00 8.33
N ILE A 81 0.53 -6.70 8.21
CA ILE A 81 1.61 -7.69 8.15
C ILE A 81 2.60 -7.58 9.30
N LEU A 82 2.48 -6.59 10.19
CA LEU A 82 3.48 -6.25 11.22
C LEU A 82 4.00 -7.44 12.03
N GLU A 83 3.12 -8.32 12.50
CA GLU A 83 3.45 -9.44 13.41
C GLU A 83 3.40 -10.80 12.68
N ARG A 84 3.69 -10.82 11.37
CA ARG A 84 3.59 -12.04 10.55
C ARG A 84 4.79 -12.15 9.59
N PRO A 85 5.23 -13.37 9.23
CA PRO A 85 6.18 -13.54 8.13
C PRO A 85 5.61 -12.95 6.83
N HIS A 86 6.36 -12.06 6.17
CA HIS A 86 5.86 -11.33 5.00
C HIS A 86 6.96 -11.01 3.99
N ASP A 87 6.54 -10.63 2.78
CA ASP A 87 7.42 -10.09 1.73
C ASP A 87 6.84 -8.79 1.14
N TYR A 88 6.39 -7.87 2.01
CA TYR A 88 6.00 -6.49 1.66
C TYR A 88 5.00 -6.41 0.49
N PHE A 89 3.97 -7.28 0.53
CA PHE A 89 2.98 -7.43 -0.54
C PHE A 89 3.62 -7.62 -1.92
N ARG A 90 4.61 -8.52 -2.05
CA ARG A 90 5.38 -8.73 -3.29
C ARG A 90 4.52 -8.90 -4.56
N SER A 91 3.33 -9.47 -4.44
CA SER A 91 2.41 -9.70 -5.56
C SER A 91 1.59 -8.46 -5.97
N VAL A 92 1.76 -7.33 -5.27
CA VAL A 92 1.13 -6.04 -5.58
C VAL A 92 2.17 -5.14 -6.24
N ASP A 93 1.91 -4.70 -7.46
CA ASP A 93 2.82 -3.85 -8.23
C ASP A 93 2.45 -2.35 -8.14
N SER A 94 1.17 -2.04 -7.96
CA SER A 94 0.65 -0.66 -7.95
C SER A 94 -0.45 -0.43 -6.91
N VAL A 95 -0.51 0.81 -6.45
CA VAL A 95 -1.53 1.34 -5.54
C VAL A 95 -2.18 2.55 -6.22
N LEU A 96 -3.49 2.48 -6.39
CA LEU A 96 -4.31 3.51 -7.03
C LEU A 96 -5.19 4.16 -5.98
N LEU A 97 -5.11 5.49 -5.86
CA LEU A 97 -5.91 6.26 -4.91
C LEU A 97 -6.95 7.08 -5.66
N TYR A 98 -8.20 6.92 -5.26
CA TYR A 98 -9.35 7.68 -5.75
C TYR A 98 -9.86 8.61 -4.64
N PRO A 99 -10.41 9.78 -4.98
CA PRO A 99 -10.92 10.72 -3.98
C PRO A 99 -12.27 10.29 -3.38
N SER A 100 -12.95 9.33 -4.03
CA SER A 100 -14.24 8.80 -3.62
C SER A 100 -14.42 7.38 -4.17
N ALA A 101 -15.49 6.69 -3.74
CA ALA A 101 -15.94 5.46 -4.37
C ALA A 101 -16.00 5.60 -5.90
N PHE A 102 -15.57 4.57 -6.62
CA PHE A 102 -15.50 4.57 -8.08
C PHE A 102 -16.36 3.45 -8.64
N ARG A 103 -16.87 3.61 -9.87
CA ARG A 103 -17.59 2.55 -10.56
C ARG A 103 -16.60 1.72 -11.36
N ASN A 104 -16.55 0.41 -11.12
CA ASN A 104 -15.69 -0.49 -11.89
C ASN A 104 -16.18 -0.58 -13.34
N PRO A 105 -15.37 -0.23 -14.36
CA PRO A 105 -15.80 -0.31 -15.76
C PRO A 105 -15.87 -1.75 -16.30
N HIS A 106 -15.40 -2.76 -15.54
CA HIS A 106 -15.49 -4.16 -15.97
C HIS A 106 -16.89 -4.72 -15.74
N ALA A 107 -17.72 -4.59 -16.77
CA ALA A 107 -18.81 -5.53 -17.00
C ALA A 107 -18.19 -6.93 -17.21
N ARG A 108 -18.43 -7.88 -16.31
CA ARG A 108 -18.06 -9.28 -16.55
C ARG A 108 -19.15 -9.88 -17.44
N ALA A 109 -18.76 -10.29 -18.64
CA ALA A 109 -19.56 -11.20 -19.44
C ALA A 109 -19.42 -12.60 -18.84
N HIS A 110 -20.53 -13.16 -18.38
CA HIS A 110 -20.60 -14.54 -17.91
C HIS A 110 -20.75 -15.49 -19.11
N GLY A 111 -20.39 -16.75 -18.94
CA GLY A 111 -20.46 -17.76 -19.99
C GLY A 111 -21.88 -18.06 -20.52
N ASP A 112 -22.90 -17.55 -19.83
CA ASP A 112 -24.32 -17.61 -20.21
C ASP A 112 -24.78 -16.39 -21.03
N GLY A 113 -23.87 -15.47 -21.36
CA GLY A 113 -24.18 -14.25 -22.11
C GLY A 113 -24.74 -13.10 -21.26
N SER A 114 -24.87 -13.28 -19.94
CA SER A 114 -25.24 -12.18 -19.05
C SER A 114 -24.07 -11.22 -18.82
N ILE A 115 -24.37 -9.93 -18.72
CA ILE A 115 -23.40 -8.87 -18.43
C ILE A 115 -23.72 -8.32 -17.06
N SER A 116 -22.81 -8.43 -16.10
CA SER A 116 -22.98 -7.76 -14.80
C SER A 116 -22.77 -6.25 -14.97
N GLU A 117 -23.73 -5.40 -14.61
CA GLU A 117 -23.49 -3.96 -14.53
C GLU A 117 -22.38 -3.66 -13.51
N GLY A 118 -21.42 -2.81 -13.87
CA GLY A 118 -20.32 -2.43 -12.99
C GLY A 118 -20.84 -1.82 -11.69
N SER A 119 -20.49 -2.40 -10.55
CA SER A 119 -20.91 -1.93 -9.23
C SER A 119 -20.15 -0.67 -8.80
N ILE A 120 -20.78 0.15 -7.94
CA ILE A 120 -20.11 1.25 -7.23
C ILE A 120 -19.30 0.61 -6.10
N ASN A 121 -17.97 0.74 -6.18
CA ASN A 121 -17.04 0.06 -5.30
C ASN A 121 -16.22 1.08 -4.50
N ALA A 122 -15.95 0.75 -3.24
CA ALA A 122 -15.07 1.50 -2.36
C ALA A 122 -14.14 0.51 -1.67
N GLY A 123 -12.83 0.62 -1.91
CA GLY A 123 -11.84 -0.33 -1.40
C GLY A 123 -11.85 -1.67 -2.14
N GLU A 124 -10.90 -1.90 -3.06
CA GLU A 124 -10.75 -3.18 -3.75
C GLU A 124 -9.29 -3.64 -3.78
N ALA A 125 -9.07 -4.97 -3.75
CA ALA A 125 -7.78 -5.57 -4.03
C ALA A 125 -7.92 -6.58 -5.17
N TRP A 126 -7.28 -6.32 -6.31
CA TRP A 126 -7.37 -7.20 -7.48
C TRP A 126 -6.24 -8.24 -7.49
N HIS A 127 -6.49 -9.38 -8.12
CA HIS A 127 -5.48 -10.42 -8.29
C HIS A 127 -4.30 -9.88 -9.11
N ARG A 128 -3.10 -9.83 -8.49
CA ARG A 128 -1.88 -9.15 -9.01
C ARG A 128 -1.94 -7.62 -9.09
N GLY A 129 -2.87 -7.00 -8.37
CA GLY A 129 -3.06 -5.55 -8.32
C GLY A 129 -3.91 -5.01 -9.48
N PRO A 130 -4.40 -3.76 -9.36
CA PRO A 130 -4.09 -2.79 -8.30
C PRO A 130 -4.86 -3.02 -6.98
N ILE A 131 -4.36 -2.40 -5.90
CA ILE A 131 -5.19 -2.04 -4.73
C ILE A 131 -5.80 -0.67 -5.03
N ILE A 132 -7.11 -0.55 -4.82
CA ILE A 132 -7.88 0.66 -5.06
C ILE A 132 -8.44 1.15 -3.73
N LEU A 133 -8.07 2.37 -3.33
CA LEU A 133 -8.46 3.00 -2.07
C LEU A 133 -9.15 4.34 -2.32
#